data_AF-A0A955SK68-F1
#
_entry.id   AF-A0A955SK68-F1
#
_cell.length_a   1.000
_cell.length_b   1.000
_cell.length_c   1.000
_cell.angle_alpha   90.00
_cell.angle_beta   90.00
_cell.angle_gamma   90.00
#
_symmetry.space_group_name_H-M   'P 1'
#
loop_
_entity.id
_entity.type
_entity.pdbx_description
1 polymer ?
#
loop_
_entity_poly.entity_id
_entity_poly.type
_entity_poly.pdbx_seq_one_letter_code
_entity_poly.pdbx_strand_id
1 'polypeptide(L)'
;MGKRLLSQITTDDLRRTQAKLKARRGKVKTKGKQSQQTGRLAPATINRRFAFLRHVLGLAVKDDLLAKNPVSGIKFFPEAKRTRYFSDTELLRIQQQMKPDGWNLVALAIETGLRRDEQFSLRWDQV
;
A
#
# COMPACT_ATOMS: atom_id res chain seq x y z
N MET A 1 -3.37 -24.08 -0.47
CA MET A 1 -4.39 -23.89 0.59
C MET A 1 -5.75 -23.95 -0.08
N GLY A 2 -6.13 -25.11 -0.62
CA GLY A 2 -7.43 -25.29 -1.26
C GLY A 2 -8.04 -26.57 -0.70
N LYS A 3 -9.29 -26.49 -0.24
CA LYS A 3 -10.10 -27.54 0.44
C LYS A 3 -9.99 -27.65 1.97
N ARG A 4 -9.60 -26.60 2.70
CA ARG A 4 -9.73 -26.58 4.18
C ARG A 4 -10.93 -25.72 4.59
N LEU A 5 -11.69 -26.20 5.58
CA LEU A 5 -12.75 -25.42 6.23
C LEU A 5 -12.12 -24.22 6.94
N LEU A 6 -12.84 -23.08 6.95
CA LEU A 6 -12.38 -21.85 7.62
C LEU A 6 -12.11 -22.06 9.11
N SER A 7 -12.87 -22.97 9.76
CA SER A 7 -12.70 -23.36 11.15
C SER A 7 -11.37 -24.07 11.45
N GLN A 8 -10.72 -24.64 10.44
CA GLN A 8 -9.46 -25.38 10.60
C GLN A 8 -8.21 -24.49 10.40
N ILE A 9 -8.40 -23.21 10.05
CA ILE A 9 -7.28 -22.30 9.82
C ILE A 9 -6.74 -21.82 11.17
N THR A 10 -5.58 -22.35 11.53
CA THR A 10 -4.89 -21.97 12.76
C THR A 10 -4.03 -20.71 12.57
N THR A 11 -3.75 -20.01 13.68
CA THR A 11 -2.83 -18.86 13.71
C THR A 11 -1.43 -19.25 13.21
N ASP A 12 -0.98 -20.48 13.47
CA ASP A 12 0.34 -20.96 13.05
C ASP A 12 0.42 -21.25 11.55
N ASP A 13 -0.65 -21.75 10.93
CA ASP A 13 -0.74 -21.86 9.47
C ASP A 13 -0.59 -20.49 8.79
N LEU A 14 -1.21 -19.47 9.40
CA LEU A 14 -1.13 -18.09 8.91
C LEU A 14 0.27 -17.50 9.12
N ARG A 15 0.94 -17.76 10.25
CA ARG A 15 2.35 -17.38 10.49
C ARG A 15 3.28 -18.03 9.48
N ARG A 16 3.13 -19.33 9.23
CA ARG A 16 3.89 -20.06 8.19
C ARG A 16 3.68 -19.44 6.82
N THR A 17 2.44 -19.07 6.50
CA THR A 17 2.10 -18.40 5.24
C THR A 17 2.72 -17.00 5.16
N GLN A 18 2.69 -16.22 6.24
CA GLN A 18 3.30 -14.88 6.31
C GLN A 18 4.82 -14.96 6.09
N ALA A 19 5.51 -15.91 6.75
CA ALA A 19 6.94 -16.16 6.58
C ALA A 19 7.28 -16.61 5.16
N LYS A 20 6.48 -17.54 4.59
CA LYS A 20 6.65 -17.99 3.20
C LYS A 20 6.49 -16.85 2.20
N LEU A 21 5.53 -15.95 2.40
CA LEU A 21 5.36 -14.77 1.56
C LEU A 21 6.53 -13.78 1.66
N LYS A 22 7.12 -13.62 2.84
CA LYS A 22 8.33 -12.80 3.04
C LYS A 22 9.56 -13.38 2.34
N ALA A 23 9.71 -14.71 2.37
CA ALA A 23 10.81 -15.40 1.73
C ALA A 23 10.65 -15.54 0.21
N ARG A 24 9.42 -15.52 -0.31
CA ARG A 24 9.14 -15.69 -1.73
C ARG A 24 9.67 -14.52 -2.56
N ARG A 25 10.53 -14.82 -3.53
CA ARG A 25 10.88 -13.91 -4.64
C ARG A 25 9.75 -14.01 -5.67
N GLY A 26 9.12 -12.90 -6.03
CA GLY A 26 7.92 -12.93 -6.87
C GLY A 26 8.04 -12.03 -8.08
N LYS A 27 7.78 -12.56 -9.29
CA LYS A 27 7.78 -11.79 -10.54
C LYS A 27 6.66 -10.73 -10.52
N VAL A 28 7.02 -9.46 -10.70
CA VAL A 28 6.09 -8.33 -10.82
C VAL A 28 6.03 -7.98 -12.30
N LYS A 29 4.85 -8.08 -12.90
CA LYS A 29 4.61 -7.60 -14.26
C LYS A 29 4.29 -6.11 -14.17
N THR A 30 5.22 -5.25 -14.57
CA THR A 30 4.94 -3.84 -14.85
C THR A 30 4.34 -3.77 -16.26
N LYS A 31 3.19 -3.10 -16.43
CA LYS A 31 2.65 -2.81 -17.76
C LYS A 31 3.70 -2.00 -18.54
N GLY A 32 4.28 -2.58 -19.60
CA GLY A 32 5.04 -1.85 -20.63
C GLY A 32 6.58 -1.97 -20.66
N LYS A 33 7.27 -2.60 -19.69
CA LYS A 33 8.73 -2.83 -19.79
C LYS A 33 9.13 -4.22 -19.29
N GLN A 34 10.17 -4.76 -19.93
CA GLN A 34 10.76 -6.09 -19.70
C GLN A 34 10.82 -6.43 -18.21
N SER A 35 10.41 -7.64 -17.87
CA SER A 35 10.34 -8.13 -16.49
C SER A 35 11.73 -8.14 -15.85
N GLN A 36 12.07 -7.09 -15.10
CA GLN A 36 13.27 -7.11 -14.26
C GLN A 36 13.10 -8.14 -13.14
N GLN A 37 14.13 -8.97 -12.97
CA GLN A 37 14.18 -9.98 -11.92
C GLN A 37 13.91 -9.35 -10.56
N THR A 38 12.99 -9.98 -9.84
CA THR A 38 12.24 -9.34 -8.76
C THR A 38 12.80 -9.62 -7.37
N GLY A 39 12.86 -8.56 -6.57
CA GLY A 39 13.10 -8.62 -5.13
C GLY A 39 12.00 -9.37 -4.36
N ARG A 40 12.23 -9.52 -3.05
CA ARG A 40 11.23 -10.06 -2.11
C ARG A 40 10.02 -9.13 -2.05
N LEU A 41 8.84 -9.67 -1.72
CA LEU A 41 7.66 -8.83 -1.47
C LEU A 41 7.95 -7.81 -0.36
N ALA A 42 7.54 -6.56 -0.57
CA ALA A 42 7.65 -5.53 0.44
C ALA A 42 6.79 -5.88 1.68
N PRO A 43 7.26 -5.61 2.91
CA PRO A 43 6.50 -5.79 4.14
C PRO A 43 5.08 -5.21 4.09
N ALA A 44 4.93 -3.99 3.57
CA ALA A 44 3.65 -3.31 3.41
C ALA A 44 2.67 -4.09 2.51
N THR A 45 3.15 -4.74 1.45
CA THR A 45 2.31 -5.56 0.57
C THR A 45 1.77 -6.78 1.31
N ILE A 46 2.60 -7.42 2.14
CA ILE A 46 2.18 -8.58 2.92
C ILE A 46 1.19 -8.13 4.01
N ASN A 47 1.50 -7.05 4.73
CA ASN A 47 0.60 -6.49 5.75
C ASN A 47 -0.76 -6.11 5.17
N ARG A 48 -0.83 -5.47 3.98
CA ARG A 48 -2.10 -5.16 3.32
C ARG A 48 -2.95 -6.41 3.05
N ARG A 49 -2.34 -7.53 2.63
CA ARG A 49 -3.06 -8.80 2.44
C ARG A 49 -3.61 -9.35 3.75
N PHE A 50 -2.80 -9.30 4.81
CA PHE A 50 -3.22 -9.76 6.14
C PHE A 50 -4.25 -8.82 6.79
N ALA A 51 -4.20 -7.52 6.51
CA ALA A 51 -5.21 -6.56 6.95
C ALA A 51 -6.56 -6.85 6.29
N PHE A 52 -6.56 -7.11 4.98
CA PHE A 52 -7.77 -7.56 4.27
C PHE A 52 -8.30 -8.87 4.85
N LEU A 53 -7.43 -9.87 5.06
CA LEU A 53 -7.84 -11.14 5.65
C LEU A 53 -8.39 -10.97 7.07
N ARG A 54 -7.76 -10.12 7.90
CA ARG A 54 -8.26 -9.78 9.24
C ARG A 54 -9.66 -9.19 9.17
N HIS A 55 -9.92 -8.31 8.21
CA HIS A 55 -11.23 -7.70 8.03
C HIS A 55 -12.30 -8.72 7.64
N VAL A 56 -12.03 -9.53 6.59
CA VAL A 56 -12.97 -10.55 6.11
C VAL A 56 -13.29 -11.58 7.21
N LEU A 57 -12.28 -12.09 7.91
CA LEU A 57 -12.51 -13.04 9.00
C LEU A 57 -13.12 -12.37 10.23
N GLY A 58 -12.94 -11.06 10.40
CA GLY A 58 -13.65 -10.28 11.41
C GLY A 58 -15.14 -10.20 11.11
N LEU A 59 -15.52 -10.03 9.85
CA LEU A 59 -16.91 -10.06 9.42
C LEU A 59 -17.53 -11.44 9.66
N ALA A 60 -16.82 -12.52 9.28
CA ALA A 60 -17.28 -13.89 9.54
C ALA A 60 -17.50 -14.20 11.03
N VAL A 61 -16.75 -13.56 11.94
CA VAL A 61 -16.99 -13.67 13.39
C VAL A 61 -18.23 -12.88 13.81
N LYS A 62 -18.48 -11.70 13.21
CA LYS A 62 -19.70 -10.92 13.49
C LYS A 62 -20.96 -11.63 13.02
N ASP A 63 -20.86 -12.39 11.93
CA ASP A 63 -21.96 -13.16 11.36
C ASP A 63 -22.07 -14.57 11.99
N ASP A 64 -21.40 -14.81 13.13
CA ASP A 64 -21.37 -16.09 13.87
C ASP A 64 -20.90 -17.32 13.07
N LEU A 65 -20.27 -17.12 11.90
CA LEU A 65 -19.68 -18.18 11.08
C LEU A 65 -18.36 -18.71 11.68
N LEU A 66 -17.72 -17.93 12.56
CA LEU A 66 -16.48 -18.28 13.25
C LEU A 66 -16.52 -17.80 14.70
N ALA A 67 -16.09 -18.65 15.64
CA ALA A 67 -15.99 -18.26 17.05
C ALA A 67 -14.90 -17.22 17.33
N LYS A 68 -13.82 -17.20 16.53
CA LYS A 68 -12.69 -16.28 16.73
C LYS A 68 -11.94 -16.01 15.43
N ASN A 69 -11.42 -14.80 15.27
CA ASN A 69 -10.57 -14.42 14.15
C ASN A 69 -9.13 -14.92 14.34
N PRO A 70 -8.64 -15.88 13.53
CA PRO A 70 -7.29 -16.44 13.67
C PRO A 70 -6.17 -15.44 13.31
N VAL A 71 -6.47 -14.33 12.63
CA VAL A 71 -5.50 -13.29 12.24
C VAL A 71 -5.23 -12.29 13.38
N SER A 72 -6.05 -12.31 14.44
CA SER A 72 -5.89 -11.42 15.59
C SER A 72 -4.52 -11.59 16.28
N GLY A 73 -4.01 -12.81 16.38
CA GLY A 73 -2.71 -13.13 16.99
C GLY A 73 -1.47 -12.92 16.12
N ILE A 74 -1.62 -12.30 14.94
CA ILE A 74 -0.54 -12.13 13.96
C ILE A 74 0.02 -10.71 14.04
N LYS A 75 1.33 -10.62 14.27
CA LYS A 75 2.08 -9.36 14.24
C LYS A 75 2.42 -8.97 12.80
N PHE A 76 2.09 -7.74 12.44
CA PHE A 76 2.48 -7.18 11.15
C PHE A 76 3.97 -6.84 11.12
N PHE A 77 4.54 -6.88 9.92
CA PHE A 77 5.93 -6.50 9.74
C PHE A 77 6.10 -4.98 9.91
N PRO A 78 7.29 -4.50 10.34
CA PRO A 78 7.55 -3.08 10.41
C PRO A 78 7.45 -2.44 9.02
N GLU A 79 6.78 -1.30 8.94
CA GLU A 79 6.67 -0.48 7.73
C GLU A 79 7.44 0.81 7.90
N ALA A 80 8.18 1.22 6.87
CA ALA A 80 8.86 2.51 6.87
C ALA A 80 7.82 3.63 6.76
N LYS A 81 8.06 4.74 7.47
CA LYS A 81 7.29 5.97 7.28
C LYS A 81 7.45 6.42 5.83
N ARG A 82 6.33 6.55 5.11
CA ARG A 82 6.31 6.92 3.68
C ARG A 82 6.29 8.42 3.45
N THR A 83 5.84 9.20 4.43
CA THR A 83 5.63 10.63 4.25
C THR A 83 6.87 11.39 4.66
N ARG A 84 7.45 12.10 3.70
CA ARG A 84 8.54 13.07 3.87
C ARG A 84 8.12 14.34 3.13
N TYR A 85 8.31 15.48 3.79
CA TYR A 85 8.03 16.79 3.21
C TYR A 85 9.32 17.41 2.67
N PHE A 86 9.17 18.24 1.63
CA PHE A 86 10.28 19.04 1.12
C PHE A 86 10.56 20.20 2.07
N SER A 87 11.83 20.54 2.26
CA SER A 87 12.18 21.82 2.88
C SER A 87 12.11 22.96 1.87
N ASP A 88 12.01 24.20 2.35
CA ASP A 88 11.99 25.39 1.48
C ASP A 88 13.22 25.44 0.56
N THR A 89 14.38 25.04 1.07
CA THR A 89 15.62 24.94 0.29
C THR A 89 15.56 23.91 -0.83
N GLU A 90 14.83 22.81 -0.65
CA GLU A 90 14.63 21.82 -1.70
C GLU A 90 13.62 22.31 -2.74
N LEU A 91 12.55 22.95 -2.30
CA LEU A 91 11.56 23.55 -3.19
C LEU A 91 12.20 24.60 -4.11
N LEU A 92 13.05 25.47 -3.56
CA LEU A 92 13.83 26.44 -4.35
C LEU A 92 14.72 25.77 -5.40
N ARG A 93 15.43 24.69 -5.03
CA ARG A 93 16.27 23.93 -5.98
C ARG A 93 15.45 23.26 -7.07
N ILE A 94 14.24 22.79 -6.76
CA ILE A 94 13.32 22.21 -7.73
C ILE A 94 12.81 23.30 -8.67
N GLN A 95 12.40 24.45 -8.14
CA GLN A 95 11.95 25.61 -8.92
C GLN A 95 12.99 26.05 -9.96
N GLN A 96 14.26 26.15 -9.56
CA GLN A 96 15.36 26.58 -10.44
C GLN A 96 15.65 25.60 -11.58
N GLN A 97 15.30 24.31 -11.42
CA GLN A 97 15.54 23.28 -12.43
C GLN A 97 14.32 23.01 -13.32
N MET A 98 13.14 23.50 -12.94
CA MET A 98 11.90 23.28 -13.68
C MET A 98 11.61 24.43 -14.64
N LYS A 99 10.88 24.10 -15.72
CA LYS A 99 10.28 25.12 -16.60
C LYS A 99 9.16 25.85 -15.85
N PRO A 100 8.90 27.15 -16.16
CA PRO A 100 7.85 27.94 -15.50
C PRO A 100 6.48 27.25 -15.47
N ASP A 101 6.03 26.69 -16.60
CA ASP A 101 4.73 26.00 -16.70
C ASP A 101 4.63 24.79 -15.76
N GLY A 102 5.73 24.04 -15.62
CA GLY A 102 5.81 22.90 -14.70
C GLY A 102 5.81 23.34 -13.24
N TRP A 103 6.47 24.47 -12.94
CA TRP A 103 6.47 25.04 -11.60
C TRP A 103 5.08 25.53 -11.19
N ASN A 104 4.30 26.13 -12.09
CA ASN A 104 2.95 26.59 -11.77
C ASN A 104 2.05 25.47 -11.25
N LEU A 105 2.17 24.26 -11.79
CA LEU A 105 1.47 23.07 -11.29
C LEU A 105 1.95 22.68 -9.89
N VAL A 106 3.26 22.71 -9.64
CA VAL A 106 3.82 22.38 -8.33
C VAL A 106 3.40 23.41 -7.28
N ALA A 107 3.51 24.70 -7.61
CA ALA A 107 3.10 25.81 -6.75
C ALA A 107 1.60 25.71 -6.41
N LEU A 108 0.74 25.48 -7.40
CA LEU A 108 -0.69 25.27 -7.16
C LEU A 108 -0.94 24.14 -6.15
N ALA A 109 -0.26 23.00 -6.30
CA ALA A 109 -0.41 21.87 -5.39
C ALA A 109 0.06 22.17 -3.96
N ILE A 110 1.13 22.96 -3.82
CA ILE A 110 1.69 23.36 -2.51
C ILE A 110 0.73 24.34 -1.81
N GLU A 111 0.23 25.34 -2.51
CA GLU A 111 -0.62 26.40 -1.94
C GLU A 111 -2.04 25.90 -1.63
N THR A 112 -2.61 25.05 -2.48
CA THR A 112 -3.99 24.56 -2.31
C THR A 112 -4.10 23.25 -1.52
N GLY A 113 -3.00 22.49 -1.42
CA GLY A 113 -3.01 21.17 -0.79
C GLY A 113 -3.84 20.12 -1.52
N LEU A 114 -4.19 20.34 -2.79
CA LEU A 114 -4.98 19.40 -3.59
C LEU A 114 -4.28 18.05 -3.71
N ARG A 115 -5.05 16.96 -3.70
CA ARG A 115 -4.52 15.66 -4.10
C ARG A 115 -4.22 15.69 -5.59
N ARG A 116 -3.21 14.93 -5.99
CA ARG A 116 -2.78 14.80 -7.39
C ARG A 116 -3.95 14.59 -8.36
N ASP A 117 -4.86 13.68 -8.03
CA ASP A 117 -5.98 13.34 -8.93
C ASP A 117 -7.04 14.46 -8.96
N GLU A 118 -7.17 15.24 -7.89
CA GLU A 118 -8.04 16.44 -7.84
C GLU A 118 -7.43 17.56 -8.69
N GLN A 119 -6.13 17.83 -8.53
CA GLN A 119 -5.39 18.84 -9.29
C GLN A 119 -5.49 18.62 -10.81
N PHE A 120 -5.27 17.39 -11.29
CA PHE A 120 -5.29 17.11 -12.73
C PHE A 120 -6.68 16.89 -13.31
N SER A 121 -7.72 16.84 -12.47
CA SER A 121 -9.11 16.79 -12.91
C SER A 121 -9.84 18.14 -12.76
N LEU A 122 -9.11 19.17 -12.34
CA LEU A 122 -9.64 20.53 -12.15
C LEU A 122 -10.07 21.12 -13.49
N ARG A 123 -11.21 21.79 -13.49
CA ARG A 123 -11.76 22.47 -14.65
C ARG A 123 -11.91 23.96 -14.38
N TRP A 124 -11.94 24.76 -15.44
CA TRP A 124 -12.06 26.22 -15.36
C TRP A 124 -13.37 26.71 -14.71
N ASP A 125 -14.46 25.92 -14.76
CA ASP A 125 -15.73 26.23 -14.08
C ASP A 125 -15.67 26.07 -12.56
N GLN A 126 -14.56 25.57 -12.03
CA GLN A 126 -14.35 25.31 -10.60
C GLN A 126 -13.34 26.27 -9.96
N VAL A 127 -12.89 27.28 -10.71
CA VAL A 127 -11.92 28.32 -10.31
C VAL A 127 -12.62 29.66 -10.20
#